data_AF-A0A844TR35-F1
#
_entry.id   AF-A0A844TR35-F1
#
_cell.length_a   1.000
_cell.length_b   1.000
_cell.length_c   1.000
_cell.angle_alpha   90.00
_cell.angle_beta   90.00
_cell.angle_gamma   90.00
#
_symmetry.space_group_name_H-M   'P 1'
#
loop_
_entity.id
_entity.type
_entity.pdbx_description
1 polymer ?
#
loop_
_entity_poly.entity_id
_entity_poly.type
_entity_poly.pdbx_seq_one_letter_code
_entity_poly.pdbx_strand_id
1 'polypeptide(L)'
;MQIDALLPLYPDDASRRQLLTQALAQTRSDITALARARSMQDHDAALQAVHRAKGTASFLGGDETALRHFDELTRLIKLAQQVSQRPSTLSSGGTRTVSTSAVSVDDSAVLAAYARVESVLRELESKLQSLMAPYRGH
;
A
#
# COMPACT_ATOMS: atom_id res chain seq x y z
N MET A 1 3.41 -19.98 0.41
CA MET A 1 2.68 -18.94 -0.35
C MET A 1 1.27 -19.41 -0.63
N GLN A 2 0.28 -18.56 -0.35
CA GLN A 2 -1.14 -18.96 -0.35
C GLN A 2 -1.72 -19.09 -1.75
N ILE A 3 -1.34 -18.22 -2.70
CA ILE A 3 -1.86 -18.32 -4.08
C ILE A 3 -1.44 -19.61 -4.81
N ASP A 4 -0.22 -20.10 -4.57
CA ASP A 4 0.25 -21.35 -5.17
C ASP A 4 -0.51 -22.56 -4.59
N ALA A 5 -1.01 -22.45 -3.36
CA ALA A 5 -1.89 -23.44 -2.74
C ALA A 5 -3.36 -23.30 -3.20
N LEU A 6 -3.77 -22.12 -3.66
CA LEU A 6 -5.13 -21.88 -4.17
C LEU A 6 -5.31 -22.35 -5.62
N LEU A 7 -4.30 -22.21 -6.48
CA LEU A 7 -4.40 -22.58 -7.91
C LEU A 7 -4.84 -24.04 -8.16
N PRO A 8 -4.35 -25.05 -7.41
CA PRO A 8 -4.81 -26.43 -7.54
C PRO A 8 -6.29 -26.65 -7.20
N LEU A 9 -6.92 -25.74 -6.42
CA LEU A 9 -8.33 -25.83 -6.07
C LEU A 9 -9.26 -25.47 -7.24
N TYR A 10 -8.72 -24.86 -8.30
CA TYR A 10 -9.46 -24.53 -9.50
C TYR A 10 -9.35 -25.67 -10.51
N PRO A 11 -10.48 -26.15 -11.07
CA PRO A 11 -10.53 -27.39 -11.84
C PRO A 11 -9.91 -27.27 -13.24
N ASP A 12 -9.91 -26.07 -13.82
CA ASP A 12 -9.50 -25.83 -15.19
C ASP A 12 -8.62 -24.57 -15.34
N ASP A 13 -7.93 -24.47 -16.47
CA ASP A 13 -6.99 -23.40 -16.76
C ASP A 13 -7.67 -22.05 -17.00
N ALA A 14 -8.91 -22.01 -17.48
CA ALA A 14 -9.65 -20.77 -17.67
C ALA A 14 -9.98 -20.13 -16.32
N SER A 15 -10.44 -20.92 -15.35
CA SER A 15 -10.72 -20.47 -13.99
C SER A 15 -9.46 -20.00 -13.25
N ARG A 16 -8.33 -20.73 -13.38
CA ARG A 16 -7.02 -20.30 -12.85
C ARG A 16 -6.57 -18.99 -13.46
N ARG A 17 -6.66 -18.86 -14.79
CA ARG A 17 -6.33 -17.63 -15.51
C ARG A 17 -7.22 -16.46 -15.07
N GLN A 18 -8.51 -16.69 -14.89
CA GLN A 18 -9.45 -15.66 -14.42
C GLN A 18 -9.06 -15.16 -13.02
N LEU A 19 -8.78 -16.06 -12.07
CA LEU A 19 -8.30 -15.70 -10.74
C LEU A 19 -7.03 -14.85 -10.80
N LEU A 20 -6.03 -15.31 -11.56
CA LEU A 20 -4.75 -14.59 -11.68
C LEU A 20 -4.93 -13.21 -12.34
N THR A 21 -5.81 -13.12 -13.33
CA THR A 21 -6.14 -11.86 -14.01
C THR A 21 -6.81 -10.87 -13.05
N GLN A 22 -7.78 -11.34 -12.26
CA GLN A 22 -8.46 -10.53 -11.25
C GLN A 22 -7.50 -10.07 -10.15
N ALA A 23 -6.65 -10.97 -9.65
CA ALA A 23 -5.62 -10.64 -8.67
C ALA A 23 -4.65 -9.58 -9.22
N LEU A 24 -4.18 -9.74 -10.47
CA LEU A 24 -3.27 -8.78 -11.10
C LEU A 24 -3.94 -7.41 -11.28
N ALA A 25 -5.19 -7.39 -11.75
CA ALA A 25 -5.95 -6.16 -11.89
C ALA A 25 -6.15 -5.45 -10.54
N GLN A 26 -6.45 -6.22 -9.48
CA GLN A 26 -6.63 -5.68 -8.13
C GLN A 26 -5.32 -5.11 -7.58
N THR A 27 -4.19 -5.82 -7.71
CA THR A 27 -2.87 -5.33 -7.27
C THR A 27 -2.49 -4.03 -7.98
N ARG A 28 -2.72 -3.93 -9.30
CA ARG A 28 -2.47 -2.69 -10.07
C ARG A 28 -3.36 -1.53 -9.65
N SER A 29 -4.63 -1.82 -9.37
CA SER A 29 -5.57 -0.85 -8.84
C SER A 29 -5.11 -0.32 -7.48
N ASP A 30 -4.62 -1.20 -6.60
CA ASP A 30 -4.09 -0.84 -5.30
C ASP A 30 -2.84 0.06 -5.38
N ILE A 31 -1.90 -0.27 -6.27
CA ILE A 31 -0.71 0.58 -6.56
C ILE A 31 -1.16 1.98 -7.00
N THR A 32 -2.08 2.05 -7.97
CA THR A 32 -2.55 3.31 -8.53
C THR A 32 -3.30 4.15 -7.49
N ALA A 33 -4.13 3.51 -6.67
CA ALA A 33 -4.88 4.18 -5.61
C ALA A 33 -3.94 4.77 -4.54
N LEU A 34 -2.91 4.05 -4.14
CA LEU A 34 -1.90 4.53 -3.19
C LEU A 34 -1.10 5.70 -3.76
N ALA A 35 -0.65 5.60 -5.01
CA ALA A 35 0.08 6.67 -5.68
C ALA A 35 -0.78 7.94 -5.78
N ARG A 36 -2.06 7.80 -6.14
CA ARG A 36 -3.02 8.89 -6.22
C ARG A 36 -3.26 9.54 -4.85
N ALA A 37 -3.58 8.75 -3.82
CA ALA A 37 -3.83 9.26 -2.48
C ALA A 37 -2.60 10.02 -1.92
N ARG A 38 -1.40 9.48 -2.15
CA ARG A 38 -0.14 10.15 -1.81
C ARG A 38 0.00 11.49 -2.55
N SER A 39 -0.24 11.53 -3.86
CA SER A 39 -0.11 12.75 -4.66
C SER A 39 -1.10 13.85 -4.26
N MET A 40 -2.29 13.45 -3.82
CA MET A 40 -3.35 14.36 -3.37
C MET A 40 -3.22 14.74 -1.89
N GLN A 41 -2.25 14.15 -1.18
CA GLN A 41 -2.12 14.23 0.28
C GLN A 41 -3.43 13.89 1.02
N ASP A 42 -4.23 13.02 0.42
CA ASP A 42 -5.52 12.58 0.96
C ASP A 42 -5.27 11.41 1.91
N HIS A 43 -5.17 11.73 3.21
CA HIS A 43 -4.89 10.74 4.24
C HIS A 43 -6.00 9.70 4.39
N ASP A 44 -7.27 10.07 4.22
CA ASP A 44 -8.39 9.13 4.36
C ASP A 44 -8.43 8.16 3.18
N ALA A 45 -8.25 8.66 1.95
CA ALA A 45 -8.11 7.80 0.78
C ALA A 45 -6.87 6.89 0.88
N ALA A 46 -5.77 7.40 1.44
CA ALA A 46 -4.56 6.61 1.64
C ALA A 46 -4.79 5.46 2.64
N LEU A 47 -5.44 5.72 3.77
CA LEU A 47 -5.76 4.68 4.76
C LEU A 47 -6.66 3.59 4.18
N GLN A 48 -7.68 3.97 3.40
CA GLN A 48 -8.54 3.01 2.72
C GLN A 48 -7.76 2.19 1.68
N ALA A 49 -6.90 2.83 0.89
CA ALA A 49 -6.07 2.16 -0.11
C ALA A 49 -5.08 1.19 0.54
N VAL A 50 -4.41 1.58 1.62
CA VAL A 50 -3.48 0.72 2.37
C VAL A 50 -4.20 -0.48 2.97
N HIS A 51 -5.37 -0.28 3.57
CA HIS A 51 -6.14 -1.37 4.16
C HIS A 51 -6.55 -2.41 3.12
N ARG A 52 -7.08 -1.95 1.98
CA ARG A 52 -7.45 -2.83 0.87
C ARG A 52 -6.23 -3.56 0.31
N ALA A 53 -5.14 -2.85 0.08
CA ALA A 53 -3.88 -3.41 -0.43
C ALA A 53 -3.28 -4.46 0.52
N LYS A 54 -3.38 -4.24 1.84
CA LYS A 54 -3.00 -5.23 2.86
C LYS A 54 -3.86 -6.50 2.76
N GLY A 55 -5.17 -6.34 2.55
CA GLY A 55 -6.08 -7.47 2.31
C GLY A 55 -5.68 -8.26 1.06
N THR A 56 -5.41 -7.57 -0.05
CA THR A 56 -4.88 -8.17 -1.28
C THR A 56 -3.59 -8.94 -1.00
N ALA A 57 -2.60 -8.31 -0.37
CA ALA A 57 -1.32 -8.93 -0.05
C ALA A 57 -1.48 -10.16 0.85
N SER A 58 -2.33 -10.07 1.88
CA SER A 58 -2.62 -11.19 2.78
C SER A 58 -3.25 -12.36 2.04
N PHE A 59 -4.23 -12.11 1.17
CA PHE A 59 -4.88 -13.16 0.37
C PHE A 59 -3.91 -13.86 -0.58
N LEU A 60 -3.00 -13.10 -1.22
CA LEU A 60 -2.02 -13.64 -2.16
C LEU A 60 -0.86 -14.38 -1.46
N GLY A 61 -0.81 -14.33 -0.13
CA GLY A 61 0.19 -14.99 0.70
C GLY A 61 1.46 -14.17 0.85
N GLY A 62 1.34 -12.85 0.97
CA GLY A 62 2.40 -11.98 1.46
C GLY A 62 2.87 -12.43 2.84
N ASP A 63 4.17 -12.39 3.06
CA ASP A 63 4.76 -12.81 4.33
C ASP A 63 4.49 -11.80 5.45
N GLU A 64 4.80 -12.18 6.69
CA GLU A 64 4.58 -11.34 7.85
C GLU A 64 5.33 -10.00 7.74
N THR A 65 6.53 -10.00 7.12
CA THR A 65 7.34 -8.79 6.92
C THR A 65 6.64 -7.82 5.97
N ALA A 66 6.10 -8.31 4.86
CA ALA A 66 5.32 -7.54 3.91
C ALA A 66 4.09 -6.93 4.58
N LEU A 67 3.35 -7.70 5.39
CA LEU A 67 2.18 -7.22 6.12
C LEU A 67 2.53 -6.12 7.14
N ARG A 68 3.68 -6.22 7.81
CA ARG A 68 4.18 -5.18 8.73
C ARG A 68 4.46 -3.85 8.02
N HIS A 69 4.85 -3.85 6.75
CA HIS A 69 5.03 -2.60 6.00
C HIS A 69 3.72 -1.83 5.81
N PHE A 70 2.59 -2.51 5.61
CA PHE A 70 1.28 -1.87 5.54
C PHE A 70 0.84 -1.28 6.88
N ASP A 71 1.10 -2.00 7.98
CA ASP A 71 0.79 -1.51 9.33
C ASP A 71 1.61 -0.27 9.69
N GLU A 72 2.90 -0.27 9.33
CA GLU A 72 3.77 0.88 9.55
C GLU A 72 3.31 2.10 8.74
N LEU A 73 2.95 1.92 7.46
CA LEU A 73 2.42 3.01 6.65
C LEU A 73 1.10 3.55 7.24
N THR A 74 0.20 2.67 7.68
CA THR A 74 -1.06 3.06 8.35
C THR A 74 -0.78 3.91 9.59
N ARG A 75 0.18 3.48 10.42
CA ARG A 75 0.56 4.19 11.64
C ARG A 75 1.10 5.59 11.32
N LEU A 76 1.99 5.70 10.33
CA LEU A 76 2.61 6.96 9.94
C LEU A 76 1.60 7.95 9.32
N ILE A 77 0.68 7.47 8.47
CA ILE A 77 -0.39 8.34 7.92
C ILE A 77 -1.26 8.90 9.04
N LYS A 78 -1.65 8.08 10.02
CA LYS A 78 -2.44 8.54 11.18
C LYS A 78 -1.70 9.60 12.00
N LEU A 79 -0.40 9.44 12.19
CA LEU A 79 0.41 10.45 12.89
C LEU A 79 0.46 11.77 12.11
N ALA A 80 0.69 11.72 10.79
CA ALA A 80 0.69 12.91 9.93
C ALA A 80 -0.68 13.63 9.94
N GLN A 81 -1.78 12.87 9.92
CA GLN A 81 -3.14 13.40 10.02
C GLN A 81 -3.39 14.11 11.37
N GLN A 82 -2.91 13.54 12.49
CA GLN A 82 -3.04 14.14 13.81
C GLN A 82 -2.24 15.45 13.97
N VAL A 83 -1.05 15.52 13.38
CA VAL A 83 -0.24 16.76 13.36
C VAL A 83 -0.98 17.85 12.57
N SER A 84 -1.61 17.50 11.46
CA SER A 84 -2.36 18.43 10.61
C SER A 84 -3.67 18.91 11.26
N GLN A 85 -4.27 18.09 12.12
CA GLN A 85 -5.53 18.41 12.82
C GLN A 85 -5.34 19.12 14.16
N ARG A 86 -4.11 19.36 14.63
CA ARG A 86 -3.89 20.13 15.87
C ARG A 86 -4.49 21.53 15.70
N PRO A 87 -5.54 21.90 16.46
CA PRO A 87 -6.08 23.24 16.40
C PRO A 87 -4.98 24.19 16.84
N SER A 88 -4.75 25.23 16.02
CA SER A 88 -3.89 26.35 16.41
C SER A 88 -4.56 27.09 17.55
N THR A 89 -4.41 26.59 18.78
CA THR A 89 -4.77 27.34 19.97
C THR A 89 -3.76 28.47 20.10
N LEU A 90 -4.23 29.68 19.78
CA LEU A 90 -3.48 30.92 19.90
C LEU A 90 -2.79 31.01 21.27
N SER A 91 -1.46 31.08 21.26
CA SER A 91 -0.70 31.73 22.31
C SER A 91 -0.09 32.99 21.71
N SER A 92 -0.63 34.12 22.15
CA SER A 92 -0.16 35.47 21.81
C SER A 92 1.16 35.73 22.54
N GLY A 93 2.18 36.18 21.80
CA GLY A 93 3.41 36.72 22.37
C GLY A 93 4.61 35.76 22.34
N GLY A 94 5.48 35.94 21.35
CA GLY A 94 6.80 35.32 21.33
C GLY A 94 7.32 35.15 19.90
N THR A 95 8.23 36.04 19.50
CA THR A 95 9.07 35.92 18.31
C THR A 95 9.61 34.50 18.17
N ARG A 96 9.01 33.71 17.27
CA ARG A 96 9.38 32.32 17.02
C ARG A 96 10.16 32.27 15.72
N THR A 97 11.47 32.15 15.85
CA THR A 97 12.35 31.65 14.80
C THR A 97 11.81 30.30 14.32
N VAL A 98 11.33 30.27 13.08
CA VAL A 98 10.74 29.09 12.46
C VAL A 98 11.87 28.13 12.11
N SER A 99 12.13 27.17 13.00
CA SER A 99 12.97 26.00 12.67
C SER A 99 12.20 25.10 11.71
N THR A 100 12.48 25.25 10.42
CA THR A 100 12.00 24.45 9.29
C THR A 100 12.44 22.97 9.33
N SER A 101 13.24 22.56 10.33
CA SER A 101 13.85 21.22 10.38
C SER A 101 12.97 20.11 10.97
N ALA A 102 11.88 20.44 11.68
CA ALA A 102 11.04 19.42 12.35
C ALA A 102 9.96 18.82 11.42
N VAL A 103 9.49 19.58 10.42
CA VAL A 103 8.48 19.11 9.46
C VAL A 103 9.07 18.10 8.46
N SER A 104 10.38 18.15 8.23
CA SER A 104 11.07 17.38 7.17
C SER A 104 11.30 15.90 7.50
N VAL A 105 11.36 15.54 8.78
CA VAL A 105 11.74 14.18 9.21
C VAL A 105 10.56 13.22 9.12
N ASP A 106 9.36 13.67 9.49
CA ASP A 106 8.15 12.85 9.45
C ASP A 106 7.69 12.59 8.01
N ASP A 107 7.80 13.59 7.13
CA ASP A 107 7.48 13.42 5.71
C ASP A 107 8.41 12.39 5.03
N SER A 108 9.71 12.44 5.30
CA SER A 108 10.67 11.46 4.77
C SER A 108 10.33 10.02 5.19
N ALA A 109 9.93 9.83 6.45
CA ALA A 109 9.53 8.52 6.96
C ALA A 109 8.24 8.00 6.29
N VAL A 110 7.24 8.87 6.09
CA VAL A 110 6.00 8.54 5.37
C VAL A 110 6.32 8.16 3.92
N LEU A 111 7.16 8.93 3.22
CA LEU A 111 7.56 8.63 1.85
C LEU A 111 8.29 7.29 1.73
N ALA A 112 9.20 6.98 2.67
CA ALA A 112 9.89 5.70 2.72
C ALA A 112 8.93 4.53 3.00
N ALA A 113 7.91 4.74 3.83
CA ALA A 113 6.89 3.73 4.08
C ALA A 113 6.01 3.46 2.85
N TYR A 114 5.62 4.50 2.09
CA TYR A 114 4.96 4.33 0.80
C TYR A 114 5.81 3.51 -0.18
N ALA A 115 7.10 3.83 -0.30
CA ALA A 115 8.00 3.12 -1.21
C ALA A 115 8.11 1.62 -0.87
N ARG A 116 8.16 1.28 0.42
CA ARG A 116 8.19 -0.12 0.87
C ARG A 116 6.91 -0.88 0.51
N VAL A 117 5.75 -0.28 0.77
CA VAL A 117 4.46 -0.88 0.39
C VAL A 117 4.33 -1.02 -1.12
N GLU A 118 4.77 -0.02 -1.88
CA GLU A 118 4.77 -0.09 -3.34
C GLU A 118 5.69 -1.21 -3.86
N SER A 119 6.87 -1.40 -3.26
CA SER A 119 7.78 -2.51 -3.60
C SER A 119 7.10 -3.86 -3.41
N VAL A 120 6.45 -4.08 -2.26
CA VAL A 120 5.70 -5.31 -1.97
C VAL A 120 4.64 -5.57 -3.04
N LEU A 121 3.86 -4.54 -3.41
CA LEU A 121 2.81 -4.71 -4.42
C LEU A 121 3.39 -4.98 -5.82
N ARG A 122 4.52 -4.37 -6.19
CA ARG A 122 5.20 -4.63 -7.47
C ARG A 122 5.82 -6.03 -7.53
N GLU A 123 6.32 -6.54 -6.41
CA GLU A 123 6.78 -7.93 -6.29
C GLU A 123 5.61 -8.90 -6.48
N LEU A 124 4.46 -8.63 -5.85
CA LEU A 124 3.24 -9.41 -6.05
C LEU A 124 2.76 -9.36 -7.50
N GLU A 125 2.74 -8.19 -8.13
CA GLU A 125 2.43 -8.05 -9.56
C GLU A 125 3.37 -8.91 -10.41
N SER A 126 4.68 -8.82 -10.19
CA SER A 126 5.70 -9.56 -10.96
C SER A 126 5.52 -11.09 -10.80
N LYS A 127 5.16 -11.53 -9.59
CA LYS A 127 4.85 -12.93 -9.32
C LYS A 127 3.58 -13.37 -10.04
N LEU A 128 2.51 -12.59 -9.97
CA LEU A 128 1.26 -12.89 -10.67
C LEU A 128 1.48 -12.99 -12.18
N GLN A 129 2.28 -12.09 -12.75
CA GLN A 129 2.65 -12.14 -14.17
C GLN A 129 3.42 -13.41 -14.52
N SER A 130 4.36 -13.83 -13.67
CA SER A 130 5.08 -15.10 -13.83
C SER A 130 4.15 -16.31 -13.78
N LEU A 131 3.20 -16.33 -12.84
CA LEU A 131 2.19 -17.39 -12.72
C LEU A 131 1.20 -17.41 -13.90
N MET A 132 0.97 -16.27 -14.54
CA MET A 132 0.12 -16.18 -15.74
C MET A 132 0.80 -16.68 -17.01
N ALA A 133 2.15 -16.76 -17.07
CA ALA A 133 2.88 -17.08 -18.28
C ALA A 133 2.45 -18.40 -18.96
N PRO A 134 2.19 -19.50 -18.22
CA PRO A 134 1.72 -20.76 -18.81
C PRO A 134 0.33 -20.66 -19.48
N TYR A 135 -0.49 -19.70 -19.07
CA TYR A 135 -1.90 -19.59 -19.51
C TYR A 135 -2.11 -18.59 -20.67
N ARG A 136 -1.03 -18.06 -21.27
CA ARG A 136 -1.11 -17.09 -22.38
C ARG A 136 -1.30 -17.74 -23.76
N GLY A 137 -1.08 -19.04 -23.90
CA GLY A 137 -1.07 -19.77 -25.18
C GLY A 137 -2.29 -20.67 -25.46
N HIS A 138 -3.35 -20.58 -24.66
CA HIS A 138 -4.56 -21.39 -24.79
C HIS A 138 -5.83 -20.55 -24.97
#